data_AF-M7DHH7-F1
#
_entry.id   AF-M7DHH7-F1
#
_cell.length_a   1.000
_cell.length_b   1.000
_cell.length_c   1.000
_cell.angle_alpha   90.00
_cell.angle_beta   90.00
_cell.angle_gamma   90.00
#
_symmetry.space_group_name_H-M   'P 1'
#
loop_
_entity.id
_entity.type
_entity.pdbx_description
1 polymer ?
#
loop_
_entity_poly.entity_id
_entity_poly.type
_entity_poly.pdbx_seq_one_letter_code
_entity_poly.pdbx_strand_id
1 'polypeptide(L)'
;MQVFISETNEMKFLELIDHKTGENWVTGFIGNQGALIDGQFSERDGYGYYVADAETFEWWDNVVSDFQSLDDYIDDLKIEHGSNAVSDAINAFDCCDIEDMPRGLRKHLDDWF
;
A
#
# COMPACT_ATOMS: atom_id res chain seq x y z
N MET A 1 4.85 9.54 1.91
CA MET A 1 5.93 9.47 2.91
C MET A 1 7.27 9.81 2.26
N GLN A 2 8.04 10.75 2.82
CA GLN A 2 9.40 11.05 2.35
C GLN A 2 10.41 10.07 2.92
N VAL A 3 11.26 9.51 2.06
CA VAL A 3 12.30 8.53 2.43
C VAL A 3 13.66 8.94 1.88
N PHE A 4 14.66 9.00 2.74
CA PHE A 4 16.06 9.12 2.40
C PHE A 4 16.67 7.74 2.23
N ILE A 5 17.23 7.45 1.05
CA ILE A 5 17.87 6.18 0.72
C ILE A 5 19.36 6.26 1.06
N SER A 6 19.79 5.44 2.02
CA SER A 6 21.09 5.62 2.67
C SER A 6 22.29 5.39 1.73
N GLU A 7 22.15 4.47 0.77
CA GLU A 7 23.21 4.10 -0.17
C GLU A 7 23.39 5.11 -1.29
N THR A 8 22.29 5.72 -1.76
CA THR A 8 22.29 6.61 -2.93
C THR A 8 22.28 8.08 -2.56
N ASN A 9 22.00 8.41 -1.29
CA ASN A 9 21.73 9.77 -0.81
C ASN A 9 20.58 10.47 -1.54
N GLU A 10 19.62 9.70 -2.05
CA GLU A 10 18.45 10.22 -2.75
C GLU A 10 17.26 10.36 -1.81
N MET A 11 16.45 11.40 -2.05
CA MET A 11 15.12 11.53 -1.46
C MET A 11 14.10 10.93 -2.42
N LYS A 12 13.32 9.98 -1.94
CA LYS A 12 12.21 9.35 -2.67
C LYS A 12 10.90 9.47 -1.89
N PHE A 13 9.81 9.13 -2.54
CA PHE A 13 8.46 9.26 -2.01
C PHE A 13 7.71 7.95 -2.20
N LEU A 14 7.06 7.47 -1.15
CA LEU A 14 6.03 6.43 -1.21
C LEU A 14 4.66 7.09 -1.10
N GLU A 15 3.67 6.61 -1.86
CA GLU A 15 2.32 7.16 -1.87
C GLU A 15 1.26 6.08 -1.97
N LEU A 16 0.27 6.16 -1.08
CA LEU A 16 -0.95 5.36 -1.12
C LEU A 16 -2.10 6.32 -0.82
N ILE A 17 -2.89 6.63 -1.83
CA ILE A 17 -3.88 7.71 -1.84
C ILE A 17 -5.27 7.12 -1.65
N ASP A 18 -5.99 7.58 -0.63
CA ASP A 18 -7.40 7.23 -0.46
C ASP A 18 -8.26 8.03 -1.47
N HIS A 19 -9.00 7.34 -2.33
CA HIS A 19 -9.85 7.98 -3.35
C HIS A 19 -10.93 8.92 -2.78
N LYS A 20 -11.40 8.70 -1.55
CA LYS A 20 -12.46 9.48 -0.93
C LYS A 20 -11.94 10.78 -0.33
N THR A 21 -10.77 10.76 0.30
CA THR A 21 -10.22 11.92 1.03
C THR A 21 -9.11 12.63 0.26
N GLY A 22 -8.44 11.93 -0.66
CA GLY A 22 -7.22 12.39 -1.32
C GLY A 22 -5.99 12.40 -0.40
N GLU A 23 -6.10 11.83 0.80
CA GLU A 23 -4.99 11.78 1.76
C GLU A 23 -4.01 10.66 1.41
N ASN A 24 -2.72 10.97 1.48
CA ASN A 24 -1.66 9.97 1.43
C ASN A 24 -1.54 9.29 2.79
N TRP A 25 -2.08 8.08 2.91
CA TRP A 25 -2.15 7.32 4.17
C TRP A 25 -1.06 6.25 4.29
N VAL A 26 -0.07 6.25 3.36
CA VAL A 26 0.99 5.23 3.29
C VAL A 26 1.75 5.02 4.60
N THR A 27 1.97 6.09 5.38
CA THR A 27 2.66 5.97 6.68
C THR A 27 1.87 5.11 7.66
N GLY A 28 0.54 5.25 7.67
CA GLY A 28 -0.35 4.41 8.48
C GLY A 28 -0.38 2.97 7.99
N PHE A 29 -0.42 2.77 6.66
CA PHE A 29 -0.34 1.44 6.06
C PHE A 29 0.93 0.70 6.46
N ILE A 30 2.10 1.30 6.21
CA ILE A 30 3.43 0.74 6.54
C ILE A 30 3.56 0.53 8.06
N GLY A 31 3.11 1.49 8.86
CA GLY A 31 3.12 1.40 10.33
C GLY A 31 2.31 0.23 10.87
N ASN A 32 1.16 -0.07 10.29
CA ASN A 32 0.32 -1.20 10.69
C ASN A 32 0.97 -2.57 10.44
N GLN A 33 1.97 -2.63 9.55
CA GLN A 33 2.77 -3.84 9.29
C GLN A 33 4.01 -3.93 10.18
N GLY A 34 4.22 -2.97 11.08
CA GLY A 34 5.36 -2.95 12.00
C GLY A 34 6.64 -2.36 11.42
N ALA A 35 6.66 -1.96 10.14
CA ALA A 35 7.86 -1.48 9.44
C ALA A 35 8.47 -0.18 10.02
N LEU A 36 7.70 0.57 10.82
CA LEU A 36 8.20 1.76 11.54
C LEU A 36 8.79 1.41 12.92
N ILE A 37 8.59 0.19 13.40
CA ILE A 37 8.99 -0.28 14.75
C ILE A 37 10.09 -1.33 14.65
N ASP A 38 10.10 -2.14 13.60
CA ASP A 38 11.09 -3.21 13.37
C ASP A 38 12.43 -2.70 12.81
N GLY A 39 12.50 -1.42 12.45
CA GLY A 39 13.71 -0.76 11.97
C GLY A 39 13.85 -0.66 10.46
N GLN A 40 12.88 -1.15 9.67
CA GLN A 40 12.89 -0.99 8.20
C GLN A 40 12.88 0.49 7.79
N PHE A 41 12.08 1.30 8.47
CA PHE A 41 12.10 2.75 8.35
C PHE A 41 12.43 3.38 9.70
N SER A 42 13.54 4.11 9.75
CA SER A 42 13.93 4.90 10.92
C SER A 42 13.57 6.35 10.69
N GLU A 43 12.69 6.92 11.52
CA GLU A 43 12.43 8.36 11.50
C GLU A 43 13.70 9.11 11.91
N ARG A 44 14.09 10.12 11.14
CA ARG A 44 15.18 10.99 11.54
C ARG A 44 14.62 12.16 12.32
N ASP A 45 14.74 12.07 13.65
CA ASP A 45 14.24 13.06 14.61
C ASP A 45 14.42 14.51 14.12
N GLY A 46 13.29 15.20 13.96
CA GLY A 46 13.25 16.63 13.64
C GLY A 46 13.37 17.00 12.15
N TYR A 47 13.52 16.04 11.24
CA TYR A 47 13.63 16.33 9.80
C TYR A 47 12.38 15.99 8.98
N GLY A 48 11.44 15.22 9.53
CA GLY A 48 10.18 14.88 8.84
C GLY A 48 10.34 13.90 7.67
N TYR A 49 11.44 13.14 7.62
CA TYR A 49 11.65 12.04 6.68
C TYR A 49 12.11 10.77 7.39
N TYR A 50 11.88 9.64 6.74
CA TYR A 50 12.36 8.33 7.16
C TYR A 50 13.64 7.95 6.43
N VAL A 51 14.42 7.08 7.03
CA VAL A 51 15.64 6.50 6.43
C VAL A 51 15.39 5.01 6.21
N ALA A 52 15.75 4.52 5.03
CA ALA A 52 15.75 3.11 4.69
C ALA A 52 16.93 2.78 3.77
N ASP A 53 17.26 1.51 3.66
CA ASP A 53 18.12 1.02 2.58
C ASP A 53 17.34 0.89 1.26
N ALA A 54 18.08 0.80 0.15
CA ALA A 54 17.51 0.73 -1.19
C ALA A 54 16.60 -0.50 -1.40
N GLU A 55 16.96 -1.65 -0.84
CA GLU A 55 16.20 -2.90 -0.99
C GLU A 55 14.85 -2.80 -0.26
N THR A 56 14.86 -2.32 0.98
CA THR A 56 13.67 -2.07 1.79
C THR A 56 12.75 -1.08 1.07
N PHE A 57 13.31 0.03 0.57
CA PHE A 57 12.50 0.99 -0.17
C PHE A 57 11.88 0.37 -1.43
N GLU A 58 12.66 -0.32 -2.26
CA GLU A 58 12.17 -0.91 -3.51
C GLU A 58 11.09 -1.97 -3.26
N TRP A 59 11.25 -2.77 -2.21
CA TRP A 59 10.22 -3.73 -1.81
C TRP A 59 8.92 -3.03 -1.40
N TRP A 60 8.99 -2.01 -0.54
CA TRP A 60 7.81 -1.26 -0.12
C TRP A 60 7.17 -0.45 -1.26
N ASP A 61 7.97 0.07 -2.19
CA ASP A 61 7.48 0.79 -3.38
C ASP A 61 6.63 -0.13 -4.26
N ASN A 62 7.06 -1.38 -4.45
CA ASN A 62 6.30 -2.38 -5.18
C ASN A 62 5.00 -2.76 -4.44
N VAL A 63 5.09 -3.07 -3.14
CA VAL A 63 3.90 -3.43 -2.33
C VAL A 63 2.88 -2.29 -2.35
N VAL A 64 3.31 -1.06 -2.07
CA VAL A 64 2.44 0.12 -2.06
C VAL A 64 1.81 0.37 -3.44
N SER A 65 2.58 0.23 -4.52
CA SER A 65 2.08 0.40 -5.88
C SER A 65 1.03 -0.64 -6.26
N ASP A 66 1.21 -1.89 -5.84
CA ASP A 66 0.24 -2.97 -6.08
C ASP A 66 -1.06 -2.73 -5.29
N PHE A 67 -0.97 -2.23 -4.05
CA PHE A 67 -2.14 -1.85 -3.26
C PHE A 67 -2.89 -0.66 -3.87
N GLN A 68 -2.18 0.37 -4.36
CA GLN A 68 -2.82 1.48 -5.06
C GLN A 68 -3.56 0.99 -6.30
N SER A 69 -2.92 0.15 -7.11
CA SER A 69 -3.52 -0.42 -8.33
C SER A 69 -4.76 -1.26 -8.03
N LEU A 70 -4.76 -1.98 -6.91
CA LEU A 70 -5.93 -2.73 -6.43
C LEU A 70 -7.05 -1.80 -5.96
N ASP A 71 -6.74 -0.73 -5.21
CA ASP A 71 -7.76 0.21 -4.72
C ASP A 71 -8.43 0.94 -5.89
N ASP A 72 -7.64 1.39 -6.88
CA ASP A 72 -8.14 1.97 -8.14
C ASP A 72 -9.13 1.01 -8.82
N TYR A 73 -8.74 -0.27 -8.94
CA TYR A 73 -9.58 -1.30 -9.55
C TYR A 73 -10.87 -1.56 -8.76
N ILE A 74 -10.79 -1.59 -7.43
CA ILE A 74 -11.96 -1.76 -6.56
C ILE A 74 -12.90 -0.56 -6.71
N ASP A 75 -12.40 0.66 -6.86
CA ASP A 75 -13.24 1.84 -7.10
C ASP A 75 -13.99 1.74 -8.43
N ASP A 76 -13.32 1.31 -9.49
CA ASP A 76 -13.96 1.04 -10.80
C ASP A 76 -15.06 -0.03 -10.67
N LEU A 77 -14.81 -1.14 -9.97
CA LEU A 77 -15.83 -2.18 -9.74
C LEU A 77 -17.01 -1.66 -8.92
N LYS A 78 -16.79 -0.75 -7.96
CA LYS A 78 -17.88 -0.14 -7.18
C LYS A 78 -18.76 0.74 -8.07
N ILE A 79 -18.18 1.40 -9.08
CA ILE A 79 -18.93 2.17 -10.08
C ILE A 79 -19.77 1.23 -10.96
N GLU A 80 -19.22 0.10 -11.39
CA GLU A 80 -19.89 -0.83 -12.31
C GLU A 80 -20.96 -1.71 -11.62
N HIS A 81 -20.63 -2.31 -10.49
CA HIS A 81 -21.45 -3.33 -9.82
C HIS A 81 -22.12 -2.84 -8.54
N GLY A 82 -21.75 -1.65 -8.06
CA GLY A 82 -22.27 -1.05 -6.83
C GLY A 82 -21.50 -1.51 -5.58
N SER A 83 -21.33 -0.59 -4.64
CA SER A 83 -20.45 -0.78 -3.47
C SER A 83 -20.77 -2.00 -2.60
N ASN A 84 -22.06 -2.32 -2.42
CA ASN A 84 -22.44 -3.45 -1.57
C ASN A 84 -21.99 -4.79 -2.15
N ALA A 85 -22.14 -4.99 -3.47
CA ALA A 85 -21.75 -6.23 -4.13
C ALA A 85 -20.23 -6.45 -4.07
N VAL A 86 -19.46 -5.37 -4.29
CA VAL A 86 -17.99 -5.41 -4.20
C VAL A 86 -17.55 -5.67 -2.76
N SER A 87 -18.18 -5.03 -1.77
CA SER A 87 -17.89 -5.30 -0.35
C SER A 87 -18.19 -6.75 0.05
N ASP A 88 -19.27 -7.34 -0.44
CA ASP A 88 -19.58 -8.76 -0.18
C ASP A 88 -18.51 -9.68 -0.79
N ALA A 89 -18.05 -9.39 -2.01
CA ALA A 89 -16.96 -10.14 -2.65
C ALA A 89 -15.65 -10.04 -1.87
N ILE A 90 -15.25 -8.84 -1.43
CA ILE A 90 -14.04 -8.62 -0.62
C ILE A 90 -14.14 -9.37 0.72
N ASN A 91 -15.29 -9.32 1.39
CA ASN A 91 -15.49 -10.01 2.68
C ASN A 91 -15.44 -11.54 2.56
N ALA A 92 -15.67 -12.09 1.36
CA ALA A 92 -15.56 -13.52 1.09
C ALA A 92 -14.13 -13.96 0.75
N PHE A 93 -13.19 -13.02 0.60
CA PHE A 93 -11.80 -13.31 0.30
C PHE A 93 -11.01 -13.59 1.59
N ASP A 94 -10.31 -14.73 1.62
CA ASP A 94 -9.39 -15.12 2.69
C ASP A 94 -8.07 -15.54 2.06
N CYS A 95 -6.98 -14.82 2.35
CA CYS A 95 -5.69 -15.03 1.69
C CYS A 95 -4.50 -14.41 2.41
N CYS A 96 -3.39 -15.16 2.31
CA CYS A 96 -1.98 -14.81 2.04
C CYS A 96 -1.27 -13.62 2.73
N ASP A 97 0.07 -13.65 2.57
CA ASP A 97 1.00 -12.59 2.94
C ASP A 97 0.67 -11.29 2.19
N ILE A 98 1.07 -10.14 2.77
CA ILE A 98 0.67 -8.82 2.30
C ILE A 98 1.09 -8.53 0.86
N GLU A 99 2.28 -8.97 0.45
CA GLU A 99 2.79 -8.80 -0.91
C GLU A 99 1.96 -9.56 -1.96
N ASP A 100 1.29 -10.65 -1.56
CA ASP A 100 0.44 -11.46 -2.44
C ASP A 100 -1.02 -11.00 -2.42
N MET A 101 -1.42 -10.25 -1.40
CA MET A 101 -2.80 -9.83 -1.19
C MET A 101 -3.40 -9.06 -2.38
N PRO A 102 -2.72 -8.06 -3.00
CA PRO A 102 -3.27 -7.34 -4.14
C PRO A 102 -3.60 -8.25 -5.32
N ARG A 103 -2.66 -9.14 -5.67
CA ARG A 103 -2.82 -10.09 -6.77
C ARG A 103 -3.91 -11.12 -6.48
N GLY A 104 -3.92 -11.65 -5.25
CA GLY A 104 -4.90 -12.64 -4.81
C GLY A 104 -6.32 -12.08 -4.82
N LEU A 105 -6.52 -10.89 -4.24
CA LEU A 105 -7.84 -10.26 -4.16
C LEU A 105 -8.33 -9.86 -5.55
N ARG A 106 -7.44 -9.31 -6.39
CA ARG A 106 -7.80 -8.98 -7.76
C ARG A 106 -8.33 -10.19 -8.53
N LYS A 107 -7.60 -11.31 -8.47
CA LYS A 107 -8.06 -12.56 -9.10
C LYS A 107 -9.41 -13.03 -8.55
N HIS A 108 -9.60 -12.96 -7.24
CA HIS A 108 -10.87 -13.34 -6.62
C HIS A 108 -12.04 -12.46 -7.09
N LEU A 109 -11.81 -11.15 -7.24
CA LEU A 109 -12.81 -10.23 -7.78
C LEU A 109 -13.12 -10.53 -9.25
N ASP A 110 -12.11 -10.83 -10.06
CA ASP A 110 -12.28 -11.23 -11.47
C ASP A 110 -13.08 -12.54 -11.61
N ASP A 111 -12.96 -13.46 -10.66
CA ASP A 111 -13.73 -14.72 -10.67
C ASP A 111 -15.18 -14.52 -10.14
N TRP A 112 -15.45 -13.44 -9.41
CA TRP A 112 -16.75 -13.15 -8.79
C TRP A 112 -17.72 -12.43 -9.73
N PHE A 113 -17.22 -11.53 -10.58
CA PHE A 113 -17.99 -10.68 -11.50
C PHE A 113 -17.90 -11.14 -12.96
#